data_AF-A0A6G3XZU7-F1
#
_entry.id   AF-A0A6G3XZU7-F1
#
_cell.length_a   1.000
_cell.length_b   1.000
_cell.length_c   1.000
_cell.angle_alpha   90.00
_cell.angle_beta   90.00
_cell.angle_gamma   90.00
#
_symmetry.space_group_name_H-M   'P 1'
#
loop_
_entity.id
_entity.type
_entity.pdbx_description
1 polymer ?
#
loop_
_entity_poly.entity_id
_entity_poly.type
_entity_poly.pdbx_seq_one_letter_code
_entity_poly.pdbx_strand_id
1 'polypeptide(L)'
;LFTDEQPVVTVHPVRDAGRIQRPYQGTYMSARRYVLHTFADTRSRTLRAKAERFLTSAPCPVCGGSRLRPEAMAVTFAGRTIAELAGLPLSALAEVLSGAGAGGEETARVLTADLLARIGTVTELGLGYLSLDRTAPTLSSGELQRLR
;
A
#
# COMPACT_ATOMS: atom_id res chain seq x y z
N LEU A 1 -20.82 -18.50 -7.00
CA LEU A 1 -20.18 -17.17 -6.84
C LEU A 1 -18.69 -17.25 -6.49
N PHE A 2 -18.28 -18.16 -5.60
CA PHE A 2 -16.92 -18.16 -5.01
C PHE A 2 -16.02 -19.33 -5.43
N THR A 3 -16.49 -20.23 -6.31
CA THR A 3 -15.67 -21.36 -6.78
C THR A 3 -14.39 -20.90 -7.47
N ASP A 4 -13.32 -21.67 -7.31
CA ASP A 4 -12.06 -21.49 -8.04
C ASP A 4 -12.02 -22.33 -9.33
N GLU A 5 -13.05 -23.14 -9.58
CA GLU A 5 -13.21 -23.93 -10.81
C GLU A 5 -13.35 -23.03 -12.05
N GLN A 6 -12.73 -23.48 -13.15
CA GLN A 6 -12.74 -22.81 -14.45
C GLN A 6 -13.02 -23.81 -15.58
N PRO A 7 -14.20 -24.47 -15.59
CA PRO A 7 -14.54 -25.38 -16.66
C PRO A 7 -14.63 -24.64 -17.99
N VAL A 8 -14.17 -25.29 -19.05
CA VAL A 8 -14.43 -24.86 -20.43
C VAL A 8 -15.75 -25.48 -20.86
N VAL A 9 -16.70 -24.65 -21.29
CA VAL A 9 -18.04 -25.07 -21.68
C VAL A 9 -18.36 -24.59 -23.09
N THR A 10 -19.18 -25.36 -23.80
CA THR A 10 -19.70 -24.93 -25.10
C THR A 10 -20.80 -23.91 -24.87
N VAL A 11 -20.59 -22.68 -25.33
CA VAL A 11 -21.54 -21.58 -25.23
C VAL A 11 -22.31 -21.46 -26.54
N HIS A 12 -23.64 -21.54 -26.45
CA HIS A 12 -24.56 -21.29 -27.55
C HIS A 12 -25.13 -19.87 -27.38
N PRO A 13 -24.58 -18.84 -28.04
CA PRO A 13 -25.01 -17.46 -27.81
C PRO A 13 -26.40 -17.22 -28.41
N VAL A 14 -27.23 -16.43 -27.72
CA VAL A 14 -28.48 -15.88 -28.26
C VAL A 14 -28.24 -14.42 -28.62
N ARG A 15 -28.18 -14.12 -29.92
CA ARG A 15 -27.91 -12.77 -30.46
C ARG A 15 -29.08 -12.25 -31.30
N ASP A 16 -29.11 -10.94 -31.56
CA ASP A 16 -30.13 -10.31 -32.42
C ASP A 16 -30.11 -10.83 -33.86
N ALA A 17 -31.24 -10.62 -34.57
CA ALA A 17 -31.40 -10.98 -35.98
C ALA A 17 -30.29 -10.36 -36.85
N GLY A 18 -29.62 -11.19 -37.65
CA GLY A 18 -28.51 -10.78 -38.53
C GLY A 18 -27.10 -11.01 -37.94
N ARG A 19 -26.96 -11.42 -36.67
CA ARG A 19 -25.66 -11.82 -36.09
C ARG A 19 -25.43 -13.33 -36.17
N ILE A 20 -24.18 -13.71 -36.42
CA ILE A 20 -23.76 -15.13 -36.50
C ILE A 20 -23.92 -15.79 -35.11
N GLN A 21 -24.71 -16.87 -35.05
CA GLN A 21 -25.04 -17.65 -33.83
C GLN A 21 -24.12 -18.86 -33.61
N ARG A 22 -22.84 -18.79 -34.01
CA ARG A 22 -21.94 -19.95 -33.91
C ARG A 22 -21.57 -20.25 -32.45
N PRO A 23 -21.70 -21.51 -31.99
CA PRO A 23 -21.21 -21.92 -30.67
C PRO A 23 -19.70 -21.74 -30.56
N TYR A 24 -19.20 -21.52 -29.34
CA TYR A 24 -17.78 -21.40 -29.06
C TYR A 24 -17.43 -22.02 -27.70
N GLN A 25 -16.16 -22.34 -27.47
CA GLN A 25 -15.68 -22.79 -26.17
C GLN A 25 -15.40 -21.57 -25.28
N GLY A 26 -16.11 -21.44 -24.17
CA GLY A 26 -15.94 -20.37 -23.20
C GLY A 26 -15.44 -20.92 -21.87
N THR A 27 -14.41 -20.28 -21.30
CA THR A 27 -13.94 -20.60 -19.95
C THR A 27 -14.80 -19.88 -18.93
N TYR A 28 -15.40 -20.63 -18.00
CA TYR A 28 -16.14 -20.05 -16.89
C TYR A 28 -15.18 -19.33 -15.91
N MET A 29 -15.62 -18.18 -15.40
CA MET A 29 -14.99 -17.49 -14.28
C MET A 29 -16.05 -17.17 -13.23
N SER A 30 -15.77 -17.50 -11.98
CA SER A 30 -16.62 -17.11 -10.87
C SER A 30 -16.60 -15.59 -10.64
N ALA A 31 -17.67 -15.06 -10.04
CA ALA A 31 -17.76 -13.63 -9.72
C ALA A 31 -16.59 -13.18 -8.83
N ARG A 32 -16.23 -13.98 -7.81
CA ARG A 32 -15.07 -13.73 -6.95
C ARG A 32 -13.78 -13.63 -7.76
N ARG A 33 -13.52 -14.61 -8.62
CA ARG A 33 -12.29 -14.65 -9.44
C ARG A 33 -12.22 -13.46 -10.38
N TYR A 34 -13.33 -13.11 -11.05
CA TYR A 34 -13.39 -11.97 -11.94
C TYR A 34 -13.10 -10.65 -11.21
N VAL A 35 -13.73 -10.42 -10.04
CA VAL A 35 -13.51 -9.20 -9.25
C VAL A 35 -12.06 -9.11 -8.77
N LEU A 36 -11.51 -10.18 -8.18
CA LEU A 36 -10.14 -10.18 -7.66
C LEU A 36 -9.09 -10.01 -8.76
N HIS A 37 -9.23 -10.72 -9.88
CA HIS A 37 -8.34 -10.60 -11.04
C HIS A 37 -8.43 -9.19 -11.65
N THR A 38 -9.65 -8.66 -11.83
CA THR A 38 -9.81 -7.30 -12.35
C THR A 38 -9.16 -6.28 -11.43
N PHE A 39 -9.34 -6.39 -10.11
CA PHE A 39 -8.74 -5.45 -9.16
C PHE A 39 -7.20 -5.54 -9.11
N ALA A 40 -6.64 -6.74 -9.21
CA ALA A 40 -5.20 -6.96 -9.14
C ALA A 40 -4.47 -6.55 -10.44
N ASP A 41 -4.98 -6.99 -11.60
CA ASP A 41 -4.18 -7.05 -12.83
C ASP A 41 -4.51 -5.95 -13.84
N THR A 42 -5.66 -5.28 -13.70
CA THR A 42 -6.06 -4.26 -14.68
C THR A 42 -5.19 -3.00 -14.58
N ARG A 43 -4.81 -2.46 -15.75
CA ARG A 43 -4.19 -1.13 -15.86
C ARG A 43 -5.23 0.00 -15.95
N SER A 44 -6.50 -0.34 -16.17
CA SER A 44 -7.57 0.65 -16.31
C SER A 44 -8.08 1.11 -14.95
N ARG A 45 -7.90 2.40 -14.66
CA ARG A 45 -8.40 3.02 -13.41
C ARG A 45 -9.92 2.87 -13.24
N THR A 46 -10.69 3.02 -14.31
CA THR A 46 -12.16 2.91 -14.27
C THR A 46 -12.61 1.48 -13.99
N LEU A 47 -11.98 0.48 -14.60
CA LEU A 47 -12.28 -0.92 -14.32
C LEU A 47 -11.90 -1.32 -12.90
N ARG A 48 -10.74 -0.85 -12.42
CA ARG A 48 -10.31 -1.09 -11.04
C ARG A 48 -11.30 -0.51 -10.04
N ALA A 49 -11.71 0.75 -10.22
CA ALA A 49 -12.71 1.40 -9.37
C ALA A 49 -14.07 0.68 -9.42
N LYS A 50 -14.48 0.16 -10.57
CA LYS A 50 -15.72 -0.63 -10.70
C LYS A 50 -15.63 -1.95 -9.92
N ALA A 51 -14.49 -2.64 -9.96
CA ALA A 51 -14.26 -3.88 -9.20
C ALA A 51 -14.21 -3.60 -7.69
N GLU A 52 -13.59 -2.50 -7.29
CA GLU A 52 -13.44 -2.07 -5.89
C GLU A 52 -14.78 -1.88 -5.16
N ARG A 53 -15.85 -1.51 -5.88
CA ARG A 53 -17.22 -1.41 -5.33
C ARG A 53 -17.76 -2.72 -4.74
N PHE A 54 -17.16 -3.86 -5.08
CA PHE A 54 -17.53 -5.18 -4.59
C PHE A 54 -16.54 -5.72 -3.55
N LEU A 55 -15.60 -4.89 -3.09
CA LEU A 55 -14.58 -5.23 -2.11
C LEU A 55 -14.76 -4.38 -0.85
N THR A 56 -14.33 -4.94 0.28
CA THR A 56 -14.19 -4.19 1.54
C THR A 56 -12.72 -4.21 1.94
N SER A 57 -12.18 -3.04 2.27
CA SER A 57 -10.82 -2.92 2.78
C SER A 57 -10.82 -3.12 4.30
N ALA A 58 -9.91 -3.95 4.78
CA ALA A 58 -9.66 -4.16 6.19
C ALA A 58 -8.14 -4.28 6.44
N PRO A 59 -7.65 -3.91 7.64
CA PRO A 59 -6.27 -4.19 8.01
C PRO A 59 -5.94 -5.67 7.85
N CYS A 60 -4.75 -5.97 7.33
CA CYS A 60 -4.29 -7.35 7.21
C CYS A 60 -4.18 -7.97 8.61
N PRO A 61 -4.82 -9.13 8.88
CA PRO A 61 -4.80 -9.74 10.21
C PRO A 61 -3.41 -10.28 10.60
N VAL A 62 -2.53 -10.51 9.62
CA VAL A 62 -1.19 -11.07 9.86
C VAL A 62 -0.19 -9.98 10.27
N CYS A 63 -0.21 -8.84 9.59
CA CYS A 63 0.77 -7.76 9.83
C CYS A 63 0.16 -6.51 10.48
N GLY A 64 -1.14 -6.51 10.79
CA GLY A 64 -1.84 -5.36 11.37
C GLY A 64 -1.87 -4.12 10.46
N GLY A 65 -1.51 -4.26 9.19
CA GLY A 65 -1.37 -3.14 8.25
C GLY A 65 0.04 -2.60 8.09
N SER A 66 1.06 -3.16 8.78
CA SER A 66 2.46 -2.73 8.62
C SER A 66 3.03 -3.00 7.22
N ARG A 67 2.44 -3.95 6.48
CA ARG A 67 2.89 -4.42 5.15
C ARG A 67 4.29 -5.05 5.15
N LEU A 68 4.79 -5.40 6.33
CA LEU A 68 6.10 -6.02 6.51
C LEU A 68 5.97 -7.48 6.91
N ARG A 69 7.01 -8.26 6.59
CA ARG A 69 7.12 -9.64 7.04
C ARG A 69 7.44 -9.70 8.54
N PRO A 70 7.08 -10.78 9.24
CA PRO A 70 7.35 -10.93 10.68
C PRO A 70 8.83 -10.78 11.03
N GLU A 71 9.75 -11.22 10.16
CA GLU A 71 11.20 -11.13 10.40
C GLU A 71 11.68 -9.68 10.41
N ALA A 72 11.11 -8.83 9.55
CA ALA A 72 11.40 -7.39 9.55
C ALA A 72 10.80 -6.69 10.78
N MET A 73 9.63 -7.15 11.24
CA MET A 73 8.96 -6.64 12.44
C MET A 73 9.66 -7.08 13.74
N ALA A 74 10.50 -8.12 13.70
CA ALA A 74 11.30 -8.54 14.85
C ALA A 74 12.52 -7.64 15.08
N VAL A 75 12.95 -6.87 14.07
CA VAL A 75 14.09 -5.94 14.21
C VAL A 75 13.61 -4.63 14.80
N THR A 76 14.29 -4.20 15.87
CA THR A 76 13.95 -2.97 16.59
C THR A 76 15.10 -1.97 16.60
N PHE A 77 14.76 -0.70 16.57
CA PHE A 77 15.66 0.41 16.83
C PHE A 77 15.06 1.27 17.94
N ALA A 78 15.83 1.55 19.00
CA ALA A 78 15.34 2.23 20.21
C ALA A 78 14.08 1.56 20.81
N GLY A 79 14.02 0.24 20.78
CA GLY A 79 12.88 -0.55 21.28
C GLY A 79 11.60 -0.47 20.42
N ARG A 80 11.67 0.09 19.21
CA ARG A 80 10.54 0.23 18.28
C ARG A 80 10.84 -0.44 16.95
N THR A 81 9.82 -1.03 16.34
CA THR A 81 9.88 -1.58 14.99
C THR A 81 9.91 -0.46 13.95
N ILE A 82 10.35 -0.77 12.73
CA ILE A 82 10.34 0.21 11.62
C ILE A 82 8.94 0.75 11.31
N ALA A 83 7.89 -0.06 11.48
CA ALA A 83 6.50 0.38 11.26
C ALA A 83 6.07 1.42 12.30
N GLU A 84 6.44 1.22 13.57
CA GLU A 84 6.16 2.18 14.64
C GLU A 84 6.93 3.48 14.43
N LEU A 85 8.21 3.41 14.04
CA LEU A 85 9.01 4.60 13.74
C LEU A 85 8.47 5.38 12.55
N ALA A 86 8.03 4.70 11.49
CA ALA A 86 7.46 5.34 10.30
C ALA A 86 6.10 6.02 10.58
N GLY A 87 5.36 5.53 11.57
CA GLY A 87 4.10 6.12 12.02
C GLY A 87 4.24 7.29 13.00
N LEU A 88 5.46 7.58 13.49
CA LEU A 88 5.68 8.76 14.33
C LEU A 88 5.62 10.05 13.50
N PRO A 89 5.14 11.16 14.08
CA PRO A 89 5.44 12.48 13.56
C PRO A 89 6.95 12.68 13.40
N LEU A 90 7.38 13.36 12.34
CA LEU A 90 8.78 13.64 12.05
C LEU A 90 9.52 14.29 13.24
N SER A 91 8.84 15.17 13.99
CA SER A 91 9.40 15.75 15.21
C SER A 91 9.69 14.70 16.28
N ALA A 92 8.75 13.77 16.54
CA ALA A 92 8.95 12.69 17.49
C ALA A 92 9.98 11.66 17.00
N LEU A 93 10.04 11.41 15.70
CA LEU A 93 11.06 10.56 15.09
C LEU A 93 12.46 11.15 15.30
N ALA A 94 12.63 12.46 15.14
CA ALA A 94 13.90 13.14 15.39
C ALA A 94 14.40 12.96 16.84
N GLU A 95 13.50 13.04 17.83
CA GLU A 95 13.86 12.80 19.23
C GLU A 95 14.38 11.36 19.44
N VAL A 96 13.69 10.37 18.87
CA VAL A 96 14.10 8.95 18.98
C VAL A 96 15.46 8.71 18.32
N LEU A 97 15.67 9.26 17.11
CA LEU A 97 16.93 9.12 16.38
C LEU A 97 18.09 9.81 17.11
N SER A 98 17.86 10.98 17.71
CA SER A 98 18.88 11.72 18.46
C SER A 98 19.33 10.96 19.71
N GLY A 99 18.38 10.42 20.49
CA GLY A 99 18.69 9.65 21.69
C GLY A 99 19.40 8.33 21.39
N ALA A 100 18.94 7.60 20.38
CA ALA A 100 19.50 6.29 20.02
C ALA A 100 20.85 6.39 19.29
N GLY A 101 21.05 7.44 18.47
CA GLY A 101 22.32 7.69 17.81
C GLY A 101 23.46 7.92 18.80
N ALA A 102 23.22 8.68 19.88
CA ALA A 102 24.26 9.03 20.86
C ALA A 102 24.92 7.82 21.56
N GLY A 103 24.20 6.71 21.74
CA GLY A 103 24.70 5.48 22.37
C GLY A 103 25.04 4.34 21.40
N GLY A 104 24.88 4.56 20.09
CA GLY A 104 25.05 3.52 19.07
C GLY A 104 26.47 3.37 18.53
N GLU A 105 26.66 2.33 17.73
CA GLU A 105 27.88 2.12 16.92
C GLU A 105 28.09 3.27 15.92
N GLU A 106 29.33 3.49 15.48
CA GLU A 106 29.70 4.57 14.55
C GLU A 106 28.83 4.62 13.30
N THR A 107 28.50 3.46 12.71
CA THR A 107 27.61 3.40 11.55
C THR A 107 26.20 3.92 11.87
N ALA A 108 25.65 3.59 13.04
CA ALA A 108 24.34 4.09 13.46
C ALA A 108 24.39 5.61 13.71
N ARG A 109 25.48 6.13 14.28
CA ARG A 109 25.70 7.57 14.46
C ARG A 109 25.70 8.33 13.14
N VAL A 110 26.46 7.85 12.16
CA VAL A 110 26.53 8.50 10.84
C VAL A 110 25.17 8.50 10.14
N LEU A 111 24.46 7.37 10.16
CA LEU A 111 23.13 7.25 9.54
C LEU A 111 22.08 8.12 10.23
N THR A 112 22.05 8.10 11.56
CA THR A 112 21.10 8.93 12.34
C THR A 112 21.37 10.42 12.15
N ALA A 113 22.62 10.86 12.06
CA ALA A 113 22.97 12.25 11.81
C ALA A 113 22.48 12.74 10.42
N ASP A 114 22.66 11.95 9.36
CA ASP A 114 22.14 12.29 8.02
C ASP A 114 20.60 12.38 8.01
N LEU A 115 19.93 11.42 8.65
CA LEU A 115 18.48 11.43 8.78
C LEU A 115 17.97 12.65 9.56
N LEU A 116 18.62 12.99 10.67
CA LEU A 116 18.26 14.17 11.46
C LEU A 116 18.41 15.47 10.67
N ALA A 117 19.46 15.61 9.86
CA ALA A 117 19.63 16.77 8.98
C ALA A 117 18.47 16.89 7.98
N ARG A 118 18.04 15.78 7.34
CA ARG A 118 16.89 15.76 6.41
C ARG A 118 15.55 16.02 7.09
N ILE A 119 15.37 15.48 8.30
CA ILE A 119 14.14 15.71 9.07
C ILE A 119 14.07 17.15 9.56
N GLY A 120 15.20 17.74 9.93
CA GLY A 120 15.34 19.14 10.33
C GLY A 120 14.81 20.10 9.27
N THR A 121 15.26 19.95 8.02
CA THR A 121 14.79 20.81 6.91
C THR A 121 13.27 20.72 6.70
N VAL A 122 12.68 19.52 6.78
CA VAL A 122 11.23 19.34 6.66
C VAL A 122 10.49 19.95 7.87
N THR A 123 11.06 19.83 9.07
CA THR A 123 10.46 20.36 10.29
C THR A 123 10.48 21.89 10.32
N GLU A 124 11.55 22.52 9.83
CA GLU A 124 11.69 23.98 9.67
C GLU A 124 10.62 24.57 8.74
N LEU A 125 10.15 23.79 7.75
CA LEU A 125 9.03 24.16 6.87
C LEU A 125 7.65 24.02 7.54
N GLY A 126 7.62 23.69 8.83
CA GLY A 126 6.41 23.50 9.62
C GLY A 126 5.68 22.18 9.32
N LEU A 127 6.41 21.16 8.84
CA LEU A 127 5.85 19.85 8.48
C LEU A 127 6.18 18.73 9.47
N GLY A 128 6.68 19.08 10.67
CA GLY A 128 7.08 18.10 11.70
C GLY A 128 5.96 17.17 12.20
N TYR A 129 4.69 17.54 11.99
CA TYR A 129 3.53 16.73 12.36
C TYR A 129 3.24 15.60 11.37
N LEU A 130 3.84 15.61 10.18
CA LEU A 130 3.69 14.54 9.21
C LEU A 130 4.40 13.28 9.69
N SER A 131 3.87 12.12 9.34
CA SER A 131 4.53 10.82 9.49
C SER A 131 5.02 10.32 8.13
N LEU A 132 6.00 9.40 8.14
CA LEU A 132 6.56 8.82 6.92
C LEU A 132 5.58 7.84 6.24
N ASP A 133 4.65 7.26 7.00
CA ASP A 133 3.64 6.33 6.49
C ASP A 133 2.39 7.03 5.92
N ARG A 134 2.30 8.37 6.03
CA ARG A 134 1.18 9.14 5.47
C ARG A 134 1.25 9.11 3.94
N THR A 135 0.16 8.63 3.33
CA THR A 135 0.10 8.49 1.87
C THR A 135 0.05 9.85 1.16
N ALA A 136 0.93 10.06 0.18
CA ALA A 136 1.03 11.32 -0.58
C ALA A 136 -0.30 11.88 -1.13
N PRO A 137 -1.26 11.07 -1.63
CA PRO A 137 -2.55 11.59 -2.11
C PRO A 137 -3.43 12.23 -1.02
N THR A 138 -3.14 12.00 0.26
CA THR A 138 -3.86 12.60 1.40
C THR A 138 -3.24 13.92 1.86
N LEU A 139 -2.14 14.34 1.25
CA LEU A 139 -1.51 15.63 1.51
C LEU A 139 -2.27 16.73 0.77
N SER A 140 -2.43 17.86 1.43
CA SER A 140 -2.88 19.11 0.82
C SER A 140 -1.87 19.60 -0.22
N SER A 141 -2.35 20.42 -1.15
CA SER A 141 -1.51 21.07 -2.16
C SER A 141 -0.38 21.88 -1.53
N GLY A 142 -0.63 22.54 -0.38
CA GLY A 142 0.37 23.34 0.33
C GLY A 142 1.41 22.52 1.10
N GLU A 143 1.05 21.32 1.59
CA GLU A 143 2.04 20.37 2.13
C GLU A 143 2.94 19.84 0.99
N LEU A 144 2.34 19.40 -0.13
CA LEU A 144 3.08 18.89 -1.28
C LEU A 144 4.02 19.94 -1.90
N GLN A 145 3.61 21.20 -1.96
CA GLN A 145 4.44 22.28 -2.49
C GLN A 145 5.68 22.54 -1.63
N ARG A 146 5.57 22.43 -0.30
CA ARG A 146 6.70 22.61 0.62
C ARG A 146 7.66 21.42 0.63
N LEU A 147 7.17 20.22 0.29
CA LEU A 147 7.99 19.00 0.22
C LEU A 147 8.78 18.85 -1.10
N ARG A 148 8.47 19.66 -2.12
CA ARG A 148 9.17 19.66 -3.41
C ARG A 148 10.37 20.59 -3.38
#